data_AF-A0A6G4VF70-F1
#
_entry.id   AF-A0A6G4VF70-F1
#
_cell.length_a   1.000
_cell.length_b   1.000
_cell.length_c   1.000
_cell.angle_alpha   90.00
_cell.angle_beta   90.00
_cell.angle_gamma   90.00
#
_symmetry.space_group_name_H-M   'P 1'
#
loop_
_entity.id
_entity.type
_entity.pdbx_description
1 polymer ?
#
loop_
_entity_poly.entity_id
_entity_poly.type
_entity_poly.pdbx_seq_one_letter_code
_entity_poly.pdbx_strand_id
1 'polypeptide(L)'
;TPLLTAITDYPPALTTAATRLAPDHLARHLVVTADALLRYQEVTRVLPLGDEKPSAAHRARLALAEAAGTVLAGGLSLLGIDAPEHL
;
A
#
# COMPACT_ATOMS: atom_id res chain seq x y z
N THR A 1 -3.67 6.90 9.71
CA THR A 1 -4.66 6.74 8.62
C THR A 1 -4.88 5.25 8.40
N PRO A 2 -6.04 4.82 7.87
CA PRO A 2 -6.28 3.39 7.59
C PRO A 2 -5.19 2.77 6.72
N LEU A 3 -4.62 3.55 5.77
CA LEU A 3 -3.50 3.12 4.95
C LEU A 3 -2.23 2.85 5.76
N LEU A 4 -1.86 3.75 6.68
CA LEU A 4 -0.67 3.55 7.52
C LEU A 4 -0.83 2.28 8.38
N THR A 5 -2.02 2.06 8.95
CA THR A 5 -2.32 0.85 9.72
C THR A 5 -2.19 -0.41 8.87
N ALA A 6 -2.77 -0.41 7.65
CA ALA A 6 -2.66 -1.55 6.74
C ALA A 6 -1.19 -1.88 6.40
N ILE A 7 -0.37 -0.87 6.12
CA ILE A 7 1.07 -1.05 5.85
C ILE A 7 1.80 -1.61 7.08
N THR A 8 1.53 -1.10 8.29
CA THR A 8 2.19 -1.58 9.50
C THR A 8 1.77 -3.00 9.89
N ASP A 9 0.56 -3.40 9.53
CA ASP A 9 0.02 -4.73 9.82
C ASP A 9 0.50 -5.79 8.82
N TYR A 10 1.18 -5.40 7.73
CA TYR A 10 1.65 -6.32 6.70
C TYR A 10 2.69 -7.35 7.21
N PRO A 11 3.79 -6.96 7.89
CA PRO A 11 4.77 -7.94 8.39
C PRO A 11 4.18 -9.04 9.31
N PRO A 12 3.33 -8.72 10.32
CA PRO A 12 2.70 -9.76 11.13
C PRO A 12 1.65 -10.57 10.35
N ALA A 13 0.92 -9.96 9.41
CA ALA A 13 -0.02 -10.68 8.55
C ALA A 13 0.70 -11.69 7.62
N LEU A 14 1.84 -11.31 7.06
CA LEU A 14 2.70 -12.16 6.23
C LEU A 14 3.25 -13.34 7.05
N THR A 15 3.75 -13.08 8.26
CA THR A 15 4.25 -14.12 9.17
C THR A 15 3.14 -15.13 9.50
N THR A 16 1.93 -14.64 9.75
CA THR A 16 0.76 -15.48 10.04
C THR A 16 0.36 -16.31 8.81
N ALA A 17 0.35 -15.72 7.62
CA ALA A 17 0.04 -16.42 6.37
C ALA A 17 1.06 -17.54 6.10
N ALA A 18 2.36 -17.27 6.29
CA ALA A 18 3.43 -18.23 6.10
C ALA A 18 3.36 -19.40 7.10
N THR A 19 3.19 -19.11 8.40
CA THR A 19 3.12 -20.14 9.45
C THR A 19 1.90 -21.06 9.32
N ARG A 20 0.79 -20.53 8.79
CA ARG A 20 -0.46 -21.28 8.60
C ARG A 20 -0.65 -21.84 7.20
N LEU A 21 0.32 -21.63 6.29
CA LEU A 21 0.20 -21.99 4.88
C LEU A 21 -1.11 -21.47 4.25
N ALA A 22 -1.45 -20.22 4.58
CA ALA A 22 -2.72 -19.58 4.23
C ALA A 22 -2.50 -18.42 3.24
N PRO A 23 -2.30 -18.69 1.93
CA PRO A 23 -2.09 -17.64 0.93
C PRO A 23 -3.31 -16.72 0.76
N ASP A 24 -4.51 -17.22 1.05
CA ASP A 24 -5.75 -16.45 1.04
C ASP A 24 -5.77 -15.35 2.12
N HIS A 25 -5.10 -15.58 3.26
CA HIS A 25 -4.95 -14.58 4.30
C HIS A 25 -4.11 -13.39 3.81
N LEU A 26 -3.01 -13.68 3.10
CA LEU A 26 -2.18 -12.65 2.46
C LEU A 26 -2.98 -11.89 1.40
N ALA A 27 -3.69 -12.60 0.52
CA ALA A 27 -4.52 -11.99 -0.52
C ALA A 27 -5.57 -11.02 0.06
N ARG A 28 -6.29 -11.42 1.12
CA ARG A 28 -7.26 -10.55 1.81
C ARG A 28 -6.59 -9.29 2.39
N HIS A 29 -5.41 -9.42 2.97
CA HIS A 29 -4.67 -8.28 3.49
C HIS A 29 -4.25 -7.31 2.38
N LEU A 30 -3.84 -7.83 1.21
CA LEU A 30 -3.51 -6.98 0.05
C LEU A 30 -4.73 -6.23 -0.48
N VAL A 31 -5.91 -6.86 -0.51
CA VAL A 31 -7.17 -6.19 -0.88
C VAL A 31 -7.48 -5.04 0.09
N VAL A 32 -7.38 -5.27 1.40
CA VAL A 32 -7.59 -4.21 2.41
C VAL A 32 -6.60 -3.06 2.23
N THR A 33 -5.35 -3.37 1.90
CA THR A 33 -4.31 -2.36 1.63
C THR A 33 -4.61 -1.55 0.37
N ALA A 34 -5.03 -2.21 -0.71
CA ALA A 34 -5.43 -1.55 -1.96
C ALA A 34 -6.64 -0.62 -1.75
N ASP A 35 -7.67 -1.08 -1.03
CA ASP A 35 -8.85 -0.26 -0.70
C ASP A 35 -8.49 0.95 0.18
N ALA A 36 -7.53 0.78 1.09
CA ALA A 36 -7.03 1.88 1.90
C ALA A 36 -6.22 2.89 1.07
N LEU A 37 -5.46 2.41 0.07
CA LEU A 37 -4.69 3.24 -0.85
C LEU A 37 -5.60 4.05 -1.78
N LEU A 38 -6.61 3.42 -2.38
CA LEU A 38 -7.57 4.11 -3.26
C LEU A 38 -8.31 5.22 -2.51
N ARG A 39 -8.86 4.92 -1.33
CA ARG A 39 -9.50 5.94 -0.47
C ARG A 39 -8.54 7.04 -0.06
N TYR A 40 -7.27 6.71 0.18
CA TYR A 40 -6.26 7.71 0.48
C TYR A 40 -6.02 8.67 -0.70
N GLN A 41 -5.95 8.14 -1.92
CA GLN A 41 -5.80 8.94 -3.15
C GLN A 41 -7.02 9.82 -3.43
N GLU A 42 -8.23 9.36 -3.13
CA GLU A 42 -9.45 10.13 -3.27
C GLU A 42 -9.51 11.34 -2.32
N VAL A 43 -9.13 11.12 -1.06
CA VAL A 43 -9.30 12.13 0.01
C VAL A 43 -8.07 13.03 0.17
N THR A 44 -6.89 12.58 -0.25
CA THR A 44 -5.62 13.28 -0.01
C THR A 44 -4.93 13.69 -1.30
N ARG A 45 -4.68 15.00 -1.46
CA ARG A 45 -3.78 15.50 -2.51
C ARG A 45 -2.32 15.21 -2.18
N VAL A 46 -1.76 14.25 -2.91
CA VAL A 46 -0.34 13.87 -2.84
C VAL A 46 0.54 14.90 -3.55
N LEU A 47 0.12 15.34 -4.74
CA LEU A 47 0.88 16.30 -5.55
C LEU A 47 0.40 17.74 -5.30
N PRO A 48 1.30 18.74 -5.36
CA PRO A 48 0.92 20.15 -5.37
C PRO A 48 0.04 20.49 -6.58
N LEU A 49 -0.85 21.47 -6.45
CA LEU A 49 -1.73 21.91 -7.53
C LEU A 49 -1.44 23.36 -7.95
N GLY A 50 -1.41 23.61 -9.26
CA GLY A 50 -1.21 24.96 -9.80
C GLY A 50 0.12 25.55 -9.35
N ASP A 51 0.06 26.73 -8.73
CA ASP A 51 1.24 27.46 -8.25
C ASP A 51 1.68 27.05 -6.83
N GLU A 52 1.07 26.02 -6.24
CA GLU A 52 1.46 25.52 -4.93
C GLU A 52 2.88 24.94 -4.98
N LYS A 53 3.74 25.41 -4.07
CA LYS A 53 5.12 24.92 -3.98
C LYS A 53 5.16 23.53 -3.30
N PRO A 54 5.98 22.58 -3.81
CA PRO A 54 6.23 21.32 -3.12
C PRO A 54 6.68 21.53 -1.67
N SER A 55 6.09 20.76 -0.75
CA SER A 55 6.32 20.90 0.69
C SER A 55 6.65 19.56 1.33
N ALA A 56 7.09 19.58 2.59
CA ALA A 56 7.32 18.35 3.36
C ALA A 56 6.04 17.48 3.48
N ALA A 57 4.86 18.11 3.52
CA ALA A 57 3.60 17.38 3.56
C ALA A 57 3.38 16.57 2.27
N HIS A 58 3.60 17.16 1.10
CA HIS A 58 3.49 16.45 -0.19
C HIS A 58 4.46 15.27 -0.27
N ARG A 59 5.72 15.48 0.16
CA ARG A 59 6.72 14.40 0.22
C ARG A 59 6.32 13.27 1.16
N ALA A 60 5.81 13.58 2.35
CA ALA A 60 5.35 12.56 3.29
C ALA A 60 4.15 11.76 2.74
N ARG A 61 3.24 12.43 2.03
CA ARG A 61 2.10 11.77 1.39
C ARG A 61 2.53 10.85 0.24
N LEU A 62 3.47 11.30 -0.57
CA LEU A 62 4.05 10.50 -1.64
C LEU A 62 4.75 9.27 -1.07
N ALA A 63 5.60 9.44 -0.05
CA ALA A 63 6.29 8.34 0.62
C ALA A 63 5.30 7.29 1.20
N LEU A 64 4.15 7.73 1.71
CA LEU A 64 3.11 6.81 2.18
C LEU A 64 2.50 5.99 1.03
N ALA A 65 2.25 6.63 -0.13
CA ALA A 65 1.74 5.95 -1.31
C ALA A 65 2.78 4.96 -1.89
N GLU A 66 4.07 5.33 -1.91
CA GLU A 66 5.17 4.45 -2.33
C GLU A 66 5.34 3.24 -1.41
N ALA A 67 5.20 3.44 -0.09
CA ALA A 67 5.22 2.35 0.88
C ALA A 67 4.08 1.35 0.64
N ALA A 68 2.87 1.84 0.33
CA ALA A 68 1.75 1.00 -0.05
C ALA A 68 2.02 0.21 -1.34
N GLY A 69 2.59 0.88 -2.36
CA GLY A 69 3.01 0.24 -3.61
C GLY A 69 4.01 -0.89 -3.39
N THR A 70 4.99 -0.68 -2.51
CA THR A 70 5.98 -1.69 -2.13
C THR A 70 5.35 -2.91 -1.48
N VAL A 71 4.40 -2.71 -0.56
CA VAL A 71 3.65 -3.81 0.09
C VAL A 71 2.85 -4.61 -0.93
N LEU A 72 2.14 -3.93 -1.83
CA LEU A 72 1.33 -4.58 -2.86
C LEU A 72 2.20 -5.37 -3.83
N ALA A 73 3.27 -4.77 -4.37
CA ALA A 73 4.18 -5.44 -5.30
C ALA A 73 4.86 -6.67 -4.67
N GLY A 74 5.37 -6.52 -3.44
CA GLY A 74 5.99 -7.64 -2.71
C GLY A 74 4.99 -8.76 -2.41
N GLY A 75 3.79 -8.42 -1.94
CA GLY A 75 2.75 -9.41 -1.66
C GLY A 75 2.24 -10.13 -2.91
N LEU A 76 2.05 -9.42 -4.02
CA LEU A 76 1.65 -10.03 -5.30
C LEU A 76 2.73 -10.98 -5.82
N SER A 77 3.99 -10.59 -5.73
CA SER A 77 5.13 -11.45 -6.12
C SER A 77 5.13 -12.76 -5.32
N LEU A 78 4.82 -12.71 -4.02
CA LEU A 78 4.70 -13.91 -3.17
C LEU A 78 3.51 -14.81 -3.55
N LEU A 79 2.49 -14.26 -4.22
CA LEU A 79 1.37 -15.01 -4.77
C LEU A 79 1.64 -15.53 -6.20
N GLY A 80 2.83 -15.29 -6.74
CA GLY A 80 3.19 -15.65 -8.12
C GLY A 80 2.53 -14.75 -9.16
N ILE A 81 2.16 -13.53 -8.78
CA ILE A 81 1.56 -12.53 -9.67
C ILE A 81 2.59 -11.42 -9.88
N ASP A 82 3.01 -11.23 -11.13
CA ASP A 82 3.84 -10.10 -11.50
C ASP A 82 3.01 -8.82 -11.45
N ALA A 83 3.39 -7.89 -10.56
CA ALA A 83 2.77 -6.58 -10.49
C ALA A 83 3.26 -5.72 -11.67
N PRO A 84 2.36 -5.11 -12.46
CA PRO A 84 2.77 -4.22 -13.54
C PRO A 84 3.38 -2.94 -12.97
N GLU A 85 4.37 -2.37 -13.68
CA GLU A 85 5.00 -1.11 -13.27
C GLU A 85 4.02 0.06 -13.28
N HIS A 86 2.95 -0.02 -14.10
CA HIS A 86 1.91 0.98 -14.28
C HIS A 86 0.53 0.32 -14.41
N LEU A 87 -0.51 0.94 -13.85
CA LEU A 87 -1.93 0.55 -14.00
C LEU A 87 -2.58 1.25 -15.19
#